data_AF-A0A832Q731-F1
#
_entry.id   AF-A0A832Q731-F1
#
_cell.length_a   1.000
_cell.length_b   1.000
_cell.length_c   1.000
_cell.angle_alpha   90.00
_cell.angle_beta   90.00
_cell.angle_gamma   90.00
#
_symmetry.space_group_name_H-M   'P 1'
#
loop_
_entity.id
_entity.type
_entity.pdbx_description
1 polymer ?
#
loop_
_entity_poly.entity_id
_entity_poly.type
_entity_poly.pdbx_seq_one_letter_code
_entity_poly.pdbx_strand_id
1 'polypeptide(L)'
;GVLQQQQAIVISSNGVQLIRFDDVVFSEGDNRVDIRVDVDDGFVEDNLHHTVFDNAPPAPVLLLSDNVNSLGVTYISAALETAPRGYQVEAVAVADFDARVMQRYPWLIVEDIGMITGGLEAALLDYVNGGGAVLAAAGPRTAALSRIPVLGLASGPVAIDRSGRPQLRQITRIDTSHPALQESSGWSSVNVNAFSIRPEAQDRVLVAQNADTPVLLERNIGAGRFMLFASSLDNSASDLPVKPVFVTFMAEVARYLSNEQLLVKQQVTGSYLQLSSSGGASGQVVDPDGNTLLSLQDTTRNQDVLLNKSGYYQVFTPAGEVLVAVNPDIRESDLTLMPAQALQNWQNAVSGTRTGPAVTDFSATDSSATGSAEPEEIDLWRIGLILLVLLALAESLLGNRYLNYKTGTV
;
A
#
# COMPACT_ATOMS: atom_id res chain seq x y z
N GLY A 1 -10.46 8.89 29.98
CA GLY A 1 -10.01 7.48 30.08
C GLY A 1 -9.78 7.10 31.53
N VAL A 2 -9.54 5.81 31.79
CA VAL A 2 -9.05 5.32 33.10
C VAL A 2 -7.53 5.35 33.07
N LEU A 3 -6.89 5.91 34.10
CA LEU A 3 -5.44 5.84 34.24
C LEU A 3 -5.04 4.38 34.48
N GLN A 4 -4.33 3.78 33.54
CA GLN A 4 -3.84 2.40 33.65
C GLN A 4 -2.54 2.35 34.45
N GLN A 5 -1.55 3.18 34.08
CA GLN A 5 -0.21 3.19 34.67
C GLN A 5 0.41 4.58 34.67
N GLN A 6 1.38 4.79 35.56
CA GLN A 6 2.17 6.01 35.67
C GLN A 6 3.58 5.66 36.13
N GLN A 7 4.60 6.33 35.58
CA GLN A 7 5.99 6.16 35.97
C GLN A 7 6.71 7.50 36.03
N ALA A 8 7.53 7.71 37.06
CA ALA A 8 8.43 8.85 37.15
C ALA A 8 9.78 8.50 36.52
N ILE A 9 10.29 9.42 35.70
CA ILE A 9 11.52 9.26 34.92
C ILE A 9 12.34 10.55 34.97
N VAL A 10 13.64 10.44 34.67
CA VAL A 10 14.52 11.60 34.52
C VAL A 10 15.19 11.48 33.17
N ILE A 11 14.87 12.39 32.25
CA ILE A 11 15.42 12.45 30.90
C ILE A 11 16.36 13.66 30.82
N SER A 12 17.56 13.48 30.24
CA SER A 12 18.47 14.58 29.94
C SER A 12 17.95 15.45 28.79
N SER A 13 18.43 16.69 28.66
CA SER A 13 18.12 17.50 27.47
C SER A 13 18.53 16.77 26.18
N ASN A 14 17.66 16.77 25.18
CA ASN A 14 17.79 16.01 23.92
C ASN A 14 17.99 14.50 24.12
N GLY A 15 17.70 13.96 25.30
CA GLY A 15 17.77 12.54 25.60
C GLY A 15 16.54 11.82 25.06
N VAL A 16 16.74 10.57 24.64
CA VAL A 16 15.65 9.64 24.32
C VAL A 16 15.72 8.50 25.31
N GLN A 17 14.59 8.18 25.94
CA GLN A 17 14.46 7.06 26.86
C GLN A 17 13.27 6.20 26.45
N LEU A 18 13.49 4.89 26.31
CA LEU A 18 12.41 3.92 26.11
C LEU A 18 11.82 3.55 27.47
N ILE A 19 10.49 3.64 27.58
CA ILE A 19 9.73 3.26 28.76
C ILE A 19 8.79 2.13 28.37
N ARG A 20 8.63 1.16 29.27
CA ARG A 20 7.77 0.01 29.05
C ARG A 20 6.72 -0.03 30.15
N PHE A 21 5.47 -0.12 29.73
CA PHE A 21 4.31 -0.34 30.59
C PHE A 21 3.83 -1.77 30.37
N ASP A 22 3.99 -2.63 31.36
CA ASP A 22 3.65 -4.06 31.30
C ASP A 22 2.23 -4.31 31.83
N ASP A 23 1.51 -5.31 31.31
CA ASP A 23 0.16 -5.67 31.78
C ASP A 23 -0.91 -4.57 31.62
N VAL A 24 -0.80 -3.75 30.58
CA VAL A 24 -1.88 -2.82 30.18
C VAL A 24 -3.08 -3.63 29.69
N VAL A 25 -4.26 -3.36 30.24
CA VAL A 25 -5.48 -4.08 29.89
C VAL A 25 -6.21 -3.38 28.75
N PHE A 26 -6.40 -4.10 27.64
CA PHE A 26 -7.17 -3.64 26.49
C PHE A 26 -8.48 -4.40 26.37
N SER A 27 -9.55 -3.70 25.99
CA SER A 27 -10.81 -4.34 25.59
C SER A 27 -10.67 -4.95 24.21
N GLU A 28 -11.60 -5.82 23.81
CA GLU A 28 -11.63 -6.34 22.44
C GLU A 28 -11.89 -5.20 21.43
N GLY A 29 -11.14 -5.18 20.33
CA GLY A 29 -11.27 -4.19 19.25
C GLY A 29 -10.36 -2.95 19.41
N ASP A 30 -10.77 -1.82 18.83
CA ASP A 30 -10.02 -0.56 18.86
C ASP A 30 -10.06 0.09 20.25
N ASN A 31 -8.89 0.31 20.85
CA ASN A 31 -8.74 0.96 22.15
C ASN A 31 -8.10 2.34 22.01
N ARG A 32 -8.71 3.34 22.65
CA ARG A 32 -8.16 4.70 22.80
C ARG A 32 -7.04 4.68 23.84
N VAL A 33 -5.84 5.09 23.45
CA VAL A 33 -4.67 5.16 24.32
C VAL A 33 -4.10 6.57 24.31
N ASP A 34 -4.25 7.24 25.45
CA ASP A 34 -3.69 8.57 25.67
C ASP A 34 -2.35 8.42 26.42
N ILE A 35 -1.27 8.87 25.80
CA ILE A 35 0.05 8.95 26.41
C ILE A 35 0.23 10.40 26.85
N ARG A 36 0.38 10.62 28.17
CA ARG A 36 0.59 11.94 28.74
C ARG A 36 1.97 12.06 29.38
N VAL A 37 2.61 13.18 29.15
CA VAL A 37 3.82 13.61 29.85
C VAL A 37 3.43 14.75 30.79
N ASP A 38 3.60 14.54 32.09
CA ASP A 38 3.34 15.58 33.10
C ASP A 38 4.64 16.34 33.38
N VAL A 39 4.85 17.44 32.64
CA VAL A 39 6.00 18.35 32.80
C VAL A 39 5.48 19.76 33.09
N ASP A 40 6.19 20.48 33.95
CA ASP A 40 5.89 21.89 34.27
C ASP A 40 6.64 22.80 33.30
N ASP A 41 6.12 22.94 32.09
CA ASP A 41 6.59 23.88 31.09
C ASP A 41 5.45 24.73 30.50
N GLY A 42 5.79 25.63 29.58
CA GLY A 42 4.84 26.52 28.93
C GLY A 42 4.06 25.89 27.76
N PHE A 43 4.32 24.62 27.41
CA PHE A 43 3.89 24.01 26.15
C PHE A 43 2.94 22.83 26.37
N VAL A 44 1.84 23.06 27.08
CA VAL A 44 0.89 21.99 27.44
C VAL A 44 0.26 21.21 26.28
N GLU A 45 0.32 21.74 25.05
CA GLU A 45 -0.30 21.13 23.86
C GLU A 45 0.46 19.93 23.31
N ASP A 46 1.76 19.79 23.61
CA ASP A 46 2.57 18.63 23.16
C ASP A 46 2.71 17.52 24.22
N ASN A 47 2.17 17.77 25.40
CA ASN A 47 2.19 16.84 26.53
C ASN A 47 1.19 15.68 26.39
N LEU A 48 0.38 15.65 25.34
CA LEU A 48 -0.63 14.61 25.09
C LEU A 48 -0.50 14.04 23.69
N HIS A 49 -0.33 12.72 23.61
CA HIS A 49 -0.32 11.98 22.36
C HIS A 49 -1.43 10.91 22.36
N HIS A 50 -2.27 10.94 21.34
CA HIS A 50 -3.34 9.97 21.11
C HIS A 50 -2.84 8.84 20.22
N THR A 51 -3.16 7.60 20.57
CA THR A 51 -2.93 6.45 19.70
C THR A 51 -4.06 5.43 19.83
N VAL A 52 -4.25 4.65 18.78
CA VAL A 52 -5.25 3.57 18.76
C VAL A 52 -4.51 2.24 18.83
N PHE A 53 -4.83 1.45 19.85
CA PHE A 53 -4.33 0.07 19.97
C PHE A 53 -5.41 -0.89 19.50
N ASP A 54 -5.11 -1.67 18.46
CA ASP A 54 -6.00 -2.71 17.95
C ASP A 54 -5.79 -4.00 18.75
N ASN A 55 -6.80 -4.39 19.51
CA ASN A 55 -6.86 -5.64 20.26
C ASN A 55 -8.05 -6.49 19.79
N ALA A 56 -8.38 -6.42 18.50
CA ALA A 56 -9.37 -7.31 17.91
C ALA A 56 -8.86 -8.77 17.99
N PRO A 57 -9.76 -9.75 18.18
CA PRO A 57 -9.36 -11.15 18.18
C PRO A 57 -8.75 -11.51 16.82
N PRO A 58 -7.95 -12.59 16.75
CA PRO A 58 -7.39 -13.05 15.50
C PRO A 58 -8.47 -13.25 14.44
N ALA A 59 -8.27 -12.69 13.25
CA ALA A 59 -9.26 -12.78 12.18
C ALA A 59 -9.30 -14.21 11.62
N PRO A 60 -10.48 -14.84 11.50
CA PRO A 60 -10.56 -16.21 11.02
C PRO A 60 -10.29 -16.28 9.51
N VAL A 61 -9.50 -17.27 9.09
CA VAL A 61 -9.18 -17.55 7.69
C VAL A 61 -9.47 -19.01 7.41
N LEU A 62 -10.39 -19.27 6.49
CA LEU A 62 -10.70 -20.63 6.05
C LEU A 62 -9.57 -21.14 5.14
N LEU A 63 -9.01 -22.31 5.45
CA LEU A 63 -8.04 -23.00 4.60
C LEU A 63 -8.58 -24.36 4.17
N LEU A 64 -8.78 -24.52 2.87
CA LEU A 64 -9.20 -25.77 2.25
C LEU A 64 -7.99 -26.61 1.88
N SER A 65 -7.96 -27.84 2.39
CA SER A 65 -6.88 -28.81 2.14
C SER A 65 -7.44 -30.22 1.92
N ASP A 66 -6.68 -31.09 1.27
CA ASP A 66 -6.97 -32.53 1.21
C ASP A 66 -6.53 -33.26 2.49
N ASN A 67 -5.54 -32.69 3.20
CA ASN A 67 -5.02 -33.20 4.46
C ASN A 67 -4.69 -32.04 5.40
N VAL A 68 -5.54 -31.82 6.40
CA VAL A 68 -5.37 -30.77 7.41
C VAL A 68 -4.08 -30.87 8.24
N ASN A 69 -3.35 -31.99 8.17
CA ASN A 69 -2.04 -32.18 8.80
C ASN A 69 -0.87 -32.04 7.81
N SER A 70 -1.07 -31.44 6.64
CA SER A 70 -0.01 -31.23 5.66
C SER A 70 1.04 -30.22 6.17
N LEU A 71 2.23 -30.26 5.56
CA LEU A 71 3.24 -29.22 5.78
C LEU A 71 2.79 -27.86 5.26
N GLY A 72 2.02 -27.80 4.17
CA GLY A 72 1.46 -26.55 3.65
C GLY A 72 0.55 -25.87 4.66
N VAL A 73 -0.38 -26.61 5.27
CA VAL A 73 -1.24 -26.11 6.37
C VAL A 73 -0.39 -25.57 7.52
N THR A 74 0.66 -26.31 7.91
CA THR A 74 1.56 -25.92 9.01
C THR A 74 2.30 -24.61 8.70
N TYR A 75 2.90 -24.50 7.51
CA TYR A 75 3.61 -23.29 7.09
C TYR A 75 2.67 -22.08 7.00
N ILE A 76 1.53 -22.24 6.34
CA ILE A 76 0.55 -21.17 6.15
C ILE A 76 0.01 -20.69 7.50
N SER A 77 -0.34 -21.61 8.40
CA SER A 77 -0.85 -21.26 9.74
C SER A 77 0.19 -20.50 10.54
N ALA A 78 1.43 -20.98 10.62
CA ALA A 78 2.50 -20.30 11.34
C ALA A 78 2.81 -18.90 10.79
N ALA A 79 2.77 -18.73 9.45
CA ALA A 79 3.00 -17.43 8.83
C ALA A 79 1.86 -16.43 9.11
N LEU A 80 0.61 -16.89 9.14
CA LEU A 80 -0.57 -16.05 9.37
C LEU A 80 -0.79 -15.71 10.84
N GLU A 81 -0.51 -16.64 11.76
CA GLU A 81 -0.56 -16.40 13.21
C GLU A 81 0.48 -15.36 13.66
N THR A 82 1.60 -15.24 12.94
CA THR A 82 2.66 -14.28 13.23
C THR A 82 2.50 -12.94 12.50
N ALA A 83 1.49 -12.81 11.65
CA ALA A 83 1.19 -11.54 10.98
C ALA A 83 0.78 -10.48 12.01
N PRO A 84 1.06 -9.17 11.80
CA PRO A 84 0.76 -8.12 12.77
C PRO A 84 -0.72 -8.06 13.22
N ARG A 85 -1.66 -8.38 12.32
CA ARG A 85 -3.09 -8.45 12.61
C ARG A 85 -3.47 -9.64 13.51
N GLY A 86 -2.69 -10.72 13.45
CA GLY A 86 -3.04 -12.03 13.98
C GLY A 86 -4.20 -12.66 13.21
N TYR A 87 -3.95 -13.80 12.55
CA TYR A 87 -5.01 -14.57 11.90
C TYR A 87 -5.12 -15.95 12.54
N GLN A 88 -6.35 -16.45 12.64
CA GLN A 88 -6.64 -17.81 13.07
C GLN A 88 -7.00 -18.66 11.86
N VAL A 89 -6.13 -19.60 11.49
CA VAL A 89 -6.38 -20.48 10.36
C VAL A 89 -7.30 -21.63 10.78
N GLU A 90 -8.43 -21.74 10.08
CA GLU A 90 -9.39 -22.83 10.23
C GLU A 90 -9.22 -23.80 9.05
N ALA A 91 -8.34 -24.79 9.23
CA ALA A 91 -8.08 -25.81 8.22
C ALA A 91 -9.23 -26.84 8.16
N VAL A 92 -9.82 -27.01 6.98
CA VAL A 92 -10.92 -27.96 6.74
C VAL A 92 -10.58 -28.86 5.57
N ALA A 93 -10.82 -30.17 5.75
CA ALA A 93 -10.71 -31.13 4.68
C ALA A 93 -11.79 -30.88 3.61
N VAL A 94 -11.42 -30.81 2.34
CA VAL A 94 -12.40 -30.51 1.26
C VAL A 94 -13.52 -31.53 1.17
N ALA A 95 -13.26 -32.79 1.55
CA ALA A 95 -14.28 -33.83 1.60
C ALA A 95 -15.40 -33.55 2.62
N ASP A 96 -15.10 -32.81 3.69
CA ASP A 96 -16.01 -32.51 4.81
C ASP A 96 -16.54 -31.07 4.75
N PHE A 97 -16.18 -30.31 3.72
CA PHE A 97 -16.46 -28.87 3.65
C PHE A 97 -17.89 -28.56 3.18
N ASP A 98 -18.61 -27.74 3.96
CA ASP A 98 -19.91 -27.20 3.57
C ASP A 98 -19.76 -25.80 2.95
N ALA A 99 -19.92 -25.70 1.63
CA ALA A 99 -19.79 -24.46 0.87
C ALA A 99 -20.62 -23.27 1.41
N ARG A 100 -21.70 -23.52 2.15
CA ARG A 100 -22.55 -22.46 2.74
C ARG A 100 -21.84 -21.62 3.79
N VAL A 101 -20.74 -22.10 4.38
CA VAL A 101 -19.98 -21.34 5.38
C VAL A 101 -18.97 -20.38 4.76
N MET A 102 -18.66 -20.49 3.46
CA MET A 102 -17.67 -19.61 2.78
C MET A 102 -17.96 -18.12 2.98
N GLN A 103 -19.24 -17.73 2.95
CA GLN A 103 -19.67 -16.33 3.09
C GLN A 103 -19.36 -15.71 4.47
N ARG A 104 -18.95 -16.52 5.46
CA ARG A 104 -18.56 -16.02 6.79
C ARG A 104 -17.12 -15.49 6.82
N TYR A 105 -16.32 -15.82 5.82
CA TYR A 105 -14.91 -15.46 5.77
C TYR A 105 -14.70 -14.36 4.72
N PRO A 106 -13.97 -13.27 5.06
CA PRO A 106 -13.64 -12.22 4.08
C PRO A 106 -12.80 -12.76 2.92
N TRP A 107 -11.96 -13.75 3.22
CA TRP A 107 -11.13 -14.45 2.25
C TRP A 107 -10.84 -15.88 2.68
N LEU A 108 -10.39 -16.71 1.74
CA LEU A 108 -10.04 -18.10 2.00
C LEU A 108 -8.77 -18.51 1.24
N ILE A 109 -8.18 -19.63 1.68
CA ILE A 109 -7.00 -20.23 1.07
C ILE A 109 -7.37 -21.61 0.53
N VAL A 110 -6.89 -21.95 -0.67
CA VAL A 110 -6.99 -23.29 -1.24
C VAL A 110 -5.58 -23.83 -1.46
N GLU A 111 -5.19 -24.86 -0.73
CA GLU A 111 -3.83 -25.40 -0.76
C GLU A 111 -3.46 -26.02 -2.12
N ASP A 112 -4.42 -26.66 -2.80
CA ASP A 112 -4.26 -27.16 -4.16
C ASP A 112 -5.58 -27.01 -4.92
N ILE A 113 -5.67 -26.03 -5.82
CA ILE A 113 -6.88 -25.70 -6.58
C ILE A 113 -7.45 -26.89 -7.36
N GLY A 114 -6.63 -27.89 -7.68
CA GLY A 114 -7.07 -29.13 -8.33
C GLY A 114 -8.00 -30.00 -7.48
N MET A 115 -8.15 -29.73 -6.18
CA MET A 115 -9.16 -30.39 -5.33
C MET A 115 -10.57 -29.85 -5.55
N ILE A 116 -10.71 -28.64 -6.12
CA ILE A 116 -11.98 -27.96 -6.32
C ILE A 116 -12.65 -28.47 -7.60
N THR A 117 -13.81 -29.13 -7.46
CA THR A 117 -14.51 -29.75 -8.58
C THR A 117 -16.03 -29.57 -8.49
N GLY A 118 -16.70 -29.64 -9.65
CA GLY A 118 -18.17 -29.72 -9.74
C GLY A 118 -18.89 -28.59 -8.99
N GLY A 119 -19.74 -28.96 -8.04
CA GLY A 119 -20.54 -28.00 -7.26
C GLY A 119 -19.69 -27.04 -6.42
N LEU A 120 -18.53 -27.47 -5.93
CA LEU A 120 -17.64 -26.60 -5.15
C LEU A 120 -16.96 -25.55 -6.03
N GLU A 121 -16.63 -25.87 -7.29
CA GLU A 121 -16.10 -24.88 -8.25
C GLU A 121 -17.12 -23.77 -8.52
N ALA A 122 -18.40 -24.15 -8.73
CA ALA A 122 -19.48 -23.18 -8.91
C ALA A 122 -19.69 -22.32 -7.65
N ALA A 123 -19.71 -22.93 -6.46
CA ALA A 123 -19.88 -22.19 -5.22
C ALA A 123 -18.70 -21.23 -4.93
N LEU A 124 -17.46 -21.63 -5.25
CA LEU A 124 -16.29 -20.78 -5.12
C LEU A 124 -16.32 -19.61 -6.11
N LEU A 125 -16.77 -19.85 -7.35
CA LEU A 125 -16.97 -18.79 -8.34
C LEU A 125 -18.06 -17.80 -7.91
N ASP A 126 -19.17 -18.27 -7.33
CA ASP A 126 -20.23 -17.42 -6.80
C ASP A 126 -19.75 -16.59 -5.60
N TYR A 127 -18.97 -17.21 -4.70
CA TYR A 127 -18.34 -16.53 -3.56
C TYR A 127 -17.45 -15.37 -4.02
N VAL A 128 -16.56 -15.59 -4.99
CA VAL A 128 -15.67 -14.54 -5.50
C VAL A 128 -16.46 -13.49 -6.26
N ASN A 129 -17.42 -13.87 -7.11
CA ASN A 129 -18.28 -12.90 -7.79
C ASN A 129 -19.01 -11.98 -6.80
N GLY A 130 -19.41 -12.50 -5.63
CA GLY A 130 -20.08 -11.78 -4.56
C GLY A 130 -19.19 -10.85 -3.73
N GLY A 131 -17.87 -10.78 -4.00
CA GLY A 131 -16.93 -9.93 -3.25
C GLY A 131 -15.90 -10.70 -2.42
N GLY A 132 -16.02 -12.03 -2.33
CA GLY A 132 -15.06 -12.87 -1.63
C GLY A 132 -13.68 -12.87 -2.30
N ALA A 133 -12.65 -13.14 -1.50
CA ALA A 133 -11.28 -13.18 -1.96
C ALA A 133 -10.65 -14.57 -1.75
N VAL A 134 -9.80 -15.00 -2.69
CA VAL A 134 -9.18 -16.33 -2.65
C VAL A 134 -7.70 -16.24 -2.94
N LEU A 135 -6.88 -16.87 -2.08
CA LEU A 135 -5.53 -17.29 -2.43
C LEU A 135 -5.55 -18.80 -2.72
N ALA A 136 -5.37 -19.18 -3.97
CA ALA A 136 -5.26 -20.58 -4.36
C ALA A 136 -3.83 -20.91 -4.79
N ALA A 137 -3.38 -22.12 -4.49
CA ALA A 137 -2.12 -22.64 -4.98
C ALA A 137 -2.34 -23.82 -5.95
N ALA A 138 -1.39 -24.06 -6.84
CA ALA A 138 -1.40 -25.21 -7.73
C ALA A 138 -0.56 -26.33 -7.12
N GLY A 139 -1.13 -27.52 -6.98
CA GLY A 139 -0.43 -28.66 -6.38
C GLY A 139 -0.51 -29.95 -7.22
N PRO A 140 -0.20 -31.10 -6.60
CA PRO A 140 -0.20 -32.39 -7.26
C PRO A 140 -1.51 -32.74 -8.00
N ARG A 141 -2.69 -32.36 -7.47
CA ARG A 141 -3.98 -32.59 -8.13
C ARG A 141 -4.16 -31.69 -9.34
N THR A 142 -3.65 -30.45 -9.29
CA THR A 142 -3.63 -29.55 -10.45
C THR A 142 -2.85 -30.14 -11.63
N ALA A 143 -1.79 -30.93 -11.38
CA ALA A 143 -1.00 -31.58 -12.44
C ALA A 143 -1.77 -32.60 -13.29
N ALA A 144 -2.88 -33.14 -12.77
CA ALA A 144 -3.74 -34.06 -13.50
C ALA A 144 -4.78 -33.33 -14.38
N LEU A 145 -4.87 -32.00 -14.30
CA LEU A 145 -5.87 -31.20 -14.99
C LEU A 145 -5.27 -30.48 -16.20
N SER A 146 -6.12 -30.27 -17.21
CA SER A 146 -5.81 -29.45 -18.39
C SER A 146 -6.25 -27.99 -18.25
N ARG A 147 -7.01 -27.67 -17.20
CA ARG A 147 -7.43 -26.32 -16.85
C ARG A 147 -7.37 -26.09 -15.36
N ILE A 148 -7.14 -24.84 -14.96
CA ILE A 148 -7.25 -24.37 -13.59
C ILE A 148 -8.74 -24.18 -13.24
N PRO A 149 -9.27 -24.83 -12.19
CA PRO A 149 -10.63 -24.59 -11.70
C PRO A 149 -10.87 -23.12 -11.37
N VAL A 150 -12.11 -22.65 -11.50
CA VAL A 150 -12.55 -21.25 -11.33
C VAL A 150 -12.03 -20.30 -12.42
N LEU A 151 -10.72 -20.28 -12.69
CA LEU A 151 -10.12 -19.37 -13.68
C LEU A 151 -10.30 -19.84 -15.12
N GLY A 152 -10.44 -21.14 -15.35
CA GLY A 152 -10.55 -21.70 -16.71
C GLY A 152 -9.27 -21.62 -17.54
N LEU A 153 -8.17 -21.17 -16.95
CA LEU A 153 -6.88 -21.05 -17.63
C LEU A 153 -6.34 -22.41 -18.03
N ALA A 154 -5.80 -22.53 -19.24
CA ALA A 154 -5.12 -23.73 -19.67
C ALA A 154 -3.87 -23.98 -18.82
N SER A 155 -3.76 -25.20 -18.28
CA SER A 155 -2.60 -25.67 -17.51
C SER A 155 -1.83 -26.70 -18.32
N GLY A 156 -0.53 -26.47 -18.46
CA GLY A 156 0.43 -27.38 -19.08
C GLY A 156 1.21 -28.20 -18.04
N PRO A 157 2.08 -29.11 -18.52
CA PRO A 157 2.89 -29.94 -17.64
C PRO A 157 3.86 -29.08 -16.81
N VAL A 158 4.22 -29.60 -15.63
CA VAL A 158 5.26 -29.02 -14.78
C VAL A 158 6.65 -29.47 -15.25
N ALA A 159 7.68 -28.63 -15.10
CA ALA A 159 9.03 -28.99 -15.51
C ALA A 159 9.64 -30.04 -14.56
N ILE A 160 10.21 -31.09 -15.13
CA ILE A 160 10.97 -32.12 -14.41
C ILE A 160 12.39 -32.19 -14.95
N ASP A 161 13.34 -32.43 -14.05
CA ASP A 161 14.74 -32.62 -14.42
C ASP A 161 15.00 -34.04 -14.96
N ARG A 162 16.24 -34.32 -15.35
CA ARG A 162 16.65 -35.64 -15.89
C ARG A 162 16.52 -36.78 -14.88
N SER A 163 16.39 -36.48 -13.59
CA SER A 163 16.18 -37.43 -12.51
C SER A 163 14.71 -37.62 -12.14
N GLY A 164 13.80 -36.94 -12.85
CA GLY A 164 12.36 -36.97 -12.57
C GLY A 164 11.93 -36.11 -11.39
N ARG A 165 12.78 -35.19 -10.92
CA ARG A 165 12.48 -34.28 -9.80
C ARG A 165 11.95 -32.94 -10.30
N PRO A 166 11.17 -32.19 -9.49
CA PRO A 166 10.76 -30.83 -9.80
C PRO A 166 11.93 -29.95 -10.20
N GLN A 167 11.86 -29.31 -11.38
CA GLN A 167 12.91 -28.39 -11.81
C GLN A 167 12.65 -27.00 -11.22
N LEU A 168 13.18 -26.76 -10.02
CA LEU A 168 13.09 -25.46 -9.37
C LEU A 168 13.85 -24.39 -10.17
N ARG A 169 13.20 -23.24 -10.37
CA ARG A 169 13.76 -22.08 -11.06
C ARG A 169 13.58 -20.82 -10.22
N GLN A 170 14.58 -19.95 -10.28
CA GLN A 170 14.59 -18.69 -9.55
C GLN A 170 13.54 -17.71 -10.11
N ILE A 171 12.97 -16.91 -9.21
CA ILE A 171 12.10 -15.79 -9.58
C ILE A 171 12.93 -14.64 -10.15
N THR A 172 12.45 -14.04 -11.23
CA THR A 172 13.19 -13.00 -11.96
C THR A 172 12.43 -11.69 -12.13
N ARG A 173 11.10 -11.70 -11.99
CA ARG A 173 10.27 -10.49 -12.04
C ARG A 173 9.28 -10.47 -10.89
N ILE A 174 9.18 -9.31 -10.24
CA ILE A 174 8.24 -9.01 -9.16
C ILE A 174 7.62 -7.65 -9.44
N ASP A 175 6.30 -7.54 -9.33
CA ASP A 175 5.57 -6.27 -9.36
C ASP A 175 5.46 -5.69 -7.94
N THR A 176 6.49 -4.96 -7.51
CA THR A 176 6.56 -4.37 -6.17
C THR A 176 5.60 -3.20 -5.96
N SER A 177 4.94 -2.72 -7.01
CA SER A 177 3.88 -1.71 -6.86
C SER A 177 2.60 -2.29 -6.25
N HIS A 178 2.44 -3.61 -6.33
CA HIS A 178 1.25 -4.31 -5.90
C HIS A 178 1.14 -4.36 -4.36
N PRO A 179 0.00 -3.99 -3.74
CA PRO A 179 -0.15 -3.98 -2.28
C PRO A 179 0.22 -5.31 -1.60
N ALA A 180 -0.14 -6.44 -2.22
CA ALA A 180 0.22 -7.78 -1.71
C ALA A 180 1.72 -8.12 -1.75
N LEU A 181 2.56 -7.25 -2.34
CA LEU A 181 3.99 -7.49 -2.55
C LEU A 181 4.90 -6.33 -2.09
N GLN A 182 4.34 -5.18 -1.67
CA GLN A 182 5.09 -3.95 -1.37
C GLN A 182 6.21 -4.17 -0.34
N GLU A 183 5.91 -4.84 0.77
CA GLU A 183 6.86 -5.09 1.86
C GLU A 183 7.54 -6.47 1.79
N SER A 184 7.22 -7.26 0.76
CA SER A 184 7.75 -8.62 0.61
C SER A 184 9.11 -8.62 -0.10
N SER A 185 10.18 -8.36 0.64
CA SER A 185 11.55 -8.44 0.12
C SER A 185 12.12 -9.87 0.13
N GLY A 186 13.00 -10.21 -0.83
CA GLY A 186 13.71 -11.49 -0.84
C GLY A 186 13.21 -12.56 -1.83
N TRP A 187 12.22 -12.24 -2.66
CA TRP A 187 11.71 -13.13 -3.72
C TRP A 187 12.78 -13.64 -4.69
N SER A 188 13.83 -12.85 -4.94
CA SER A 188 14.93 -13.28 -5.81
C SER A 188 15.67 -14.51 -5.27
N SER A 189 15.59 -14.83 -3.97
CA SER A 189 16.21 -16.02 -3.38
C SER A 189 15.34 -17.28 -3.44
N VAL A 190 14.10 -17.14 -3.93
CA VAL A 190 13.08 -18.19 -4.00
C VAL A 190 13.21 -18.93 -5.32
N ASN A 191 13.15 -20.26 -5.23
CA ASN A 191 13.13 -21.18 -6.34
C ASN A 191 11.82 -21.96 -6.34
N VAL A 192 11.14 -21.94 -7.48
CA VAL A 192 9.80 -22.52 -7.65
C VAL A 192 9.78 -23.41 -8.89
N ASN A 193 9.09 -24.53 -8.83
CA ASN A 193 8.69 -25.28 -10.01
C ASN A 193 7.25 -24.89 -10.36
N ALA A 194 7.11 -23.91 -11.25
CA ALA A 194 5.81 -23.36 -11.61
C ALA A 194 5.12 -24.19 -12.71
N PHE A 195 3.80 -24.34 -12.59
CA PHE A 195 2.95 -24.88 -13.64
C PHE A 195 2.97 -23.95 -14.86
N SER A 196 2.97 -24.53 -16.06
CA SER A 196 2.85 -23.75 -17.29
C SER A 196 1.42 -23.27 -17.46
N ILE A 197 1.13 -22.07 -16.96
CA ILE A 197 -0.18 -21.43 -17.07
C ILE A 197 -0.09 -20.33 -18.12
N ARG A 198 -1.06 -20.29 -19.03
CA ARG A 198 -1.15 -19.22 -20.04
C ARG A 198 -2.12 -18.13 -19.53
N PRO A 199 -1.63 -16.95 -19.12
CA PRO A 199 -2.51 -15.85 -18.71
C PRO A 199 -3.35 -15.33 -19.89
N GLU A 200 -4.49 -14.77 -19.57
CA GLU A 200 -5.37 -14.02 -20.47
C GLU A 200 -5.25 -12.51 -20.20
N ALA A 201 -5.92 -11.68 -21.01
CA ALA A 201 -5.83 -10.22 -20.91
C ALA A 201 -6.32 -9.64 -19.57
N GLN A 202 -7.17 -10.39 -18.86
CA GLN A 202 -7.73 -10.02 -17.55
C GLN A 202 -6.86 -10.44 -16.37
N ASP A 203 -5.76 -11.17 -16.62
CA ASP A 203 -4.85 -11.63 -15.59
C ASP A 203 -3.68 -10.67 -15.42
N ARG A 204 -3.43 -10.26 -14.17
CA ARG A 204 -2.23 -9.52 -13.80
C ARG A 204 -1.19 -10.50 -13.29
N VAL A 205 -0.06 -10.62 -14.00
CA VAL A 205 1.07 -11.44 -13.53
C VAL A 205 1.92 -10.62 -12.57
N LEU A 206 1.88 -10.97 -11.29
CA LEU A 206 2.55 -10.27 -10.20
C LEU A 206 3.98 -10.76 -9.99
N VAL A 207 4.20 -12.07 -10.11
CA VAL A 207 5.52 -12.70 -9.95
C VAL A 207 5.75 -13.64 -11.12
N ALA A 208 6.95 -13.62 -11.70
CA ALA A 208 7.31 -14.47 -12.83
C ALA A 208 8.78 -14.94 -12.80
N GLN A 209 9.05 -16.05 -13.48
CA GLN A 209 10.38 -16.56 -13.78
C GLN A 209 10.82 -16.09 -15.18
N ASN A 210 12.01 -16.53 -15.58
CA ASN A 210 12.53 -16.33 -16.93
C ASN A 210 11.53 -16.75 -18.02
N ALA A 211 11.60 -16.07 -19.16
CA ALA A 211 10.66 -16.21 -20.27
C ALA A 211 9.18 -15.95 -19.87
N ASP A 212 8.97 -15.05 -18.90
CA ASP A 212 7.66 -14.62 -18.41
C ASP A 212 6.75 -15.75 -17.92
N THR A 213 7.35 -16.84 -17.41
CA THR A 213 6.58 -17.94 -16.82
C THR A 213 5.90 -17.46 -15.53
N PRO A 214 4.56 -17.39 -15.46
CA PRO A 214 3.86 -16.85 -14.30
C PRO A 214 4.04 -17.73 -13.05
N VAL A 215 4.27 -17.10 -11.90
CA VAL A 215 4.36 -17.74 -10.59
C VAL A 215 3.24 -17.29 -9.67
N LEU A 216 2.88 -16.01 -9.72
CA LEU A 216 1.73 -15.46 -8.99
C LEU A 216 0.91 -14.62 -9.96
N LEU A 217 -0.36 -14.96 -10.09
CA LEU A 217 -1.33 -14.26 -10.92
C LEU A 217 -2.46 -13.74 -10.06
N GLU A 218 -3.06 -12.64 -10.50
CA GLU A 218 -4.30 -12.10 -9.93
C GLU A 218 -5.33 -11.89 -11.03
N ARG A 219 -6.58 -12.23 -10.74
CA ARG A 219 -7.75 -11.92 -11.57
C ARG A 219 -8.86 -11.35 -10.70
N ASN A 220 -9.44 -10.23 -11.13
CA ASN A 220 -10.68 -9.72 -10.56
C ASN A 220 -11.87 -10.47 -11.17
N ILE A 221 -12.77 -10.97 -10.33
CA ILE A 221 -13.97 -11.71 -10.76
C ILE A 221 -15.18 -11.13 -10.02
N GLY A 222 -16.08 -10.49 -10.76
CA GLY A 222 -17.21 -9.77 -10.16
C GLY A 222 -16.72 -8.67 -9.21
N ALA A 223 -17.21 -8.68 -7.97
CA ALA A 223 -16.78 -7.75 -6.92
C ALA A 223 -15.56 -8.25 -6.12
N GLY A 224 -15.15 -9.51 -6.32
CA GLY A 224 -14.05 -10.13 -5.58
C GLY A 224 -12.77 -10.29 -6.41
N ARG A 225 -11.82 -11.02 -5.83
CA ARG A 225 -10.49 -11.22 -6.42
C ARG A 225 -9.96 -12.61 -6.16
N PHE A 226 -9.20 -13.11 -7.13
CA PHE A 226 -8.63 -14.44 -7.09
C PHE A 226 -7.13 -14.35 -7.37
N MET A 227 -6.31 -14.76 -6.41
CA MET A 227 -4.86 -14.90 -6.57
C MET A 227 -4.51 -16.38 -6.75
N LEU A 228 -3.72 -16.69 -7.77
CA LEU A 228 -3.21 -18.03 -8.02
C LEU A 228 -1.69 -18.05 -7.89
N PHE A 229 -1.18 -18.81 -6.92
CA PHE A 229 0.21 -19.23 -6.88
C PHE A 229 0.36 -20.47 -7.75
N ALA A 230 1.08 -20.36 -8.87
CA ALA A 230 1.25 -21.39 -9.87
C ALA A 230 2.22 -22.52 -9.44
N SER A 231 2.36 -22.77 -8.14
CA SER A 231 3.14 -23.87 -7.55
C SER A 231 2.58 -24.19 -6.16
N SER A 232 3.24 -25.08 -5.43
CA SER A 232 2.77 -25.49 -4.11
C SER A 232 3.21 -24.50 -3.02
N LEU A 233 2.32 -24.25 -2.05
CA LEU A 233 2.63 -23.50 -0.82
C LEU A 233 3.21 -24.40 0.28
N ASP A 234 3.71 -25.57 -0.12
CA ASP A 234 4.54 -26.45 0.70
C ASP A 234 5.97 -26.49 0.14
N ASN A 235 6.85 -27.26 0.76
CA ASN A 235 8.24 -27.38 0.32
C ASN A 235 8.46 -28.48 -0.75
N SER A 236 7.41 -28.96 -1.42
CA SER A 236 7.50 -30.06 -2.40
C SER A 236 7.87 -29.60 -3.82
N ALA A 237 7.30 -28.47 -4.28
CA ALA A 237 7.57 -27.88 -5.59
C ALA A 237 8.07 -26.42 -5.50
N SER A 238 8.27 -25.89 -4.30
CA SER A 238 8.73 -24.53 -4.03
C SER A 238 9.62 -24.52 -2.80
N ASP A 239 10.69 -23.71 -2.77
CA ASP A 239 11.40 -23.42 -1.52
C ASP A 239 10.82 -22.21 -0.77
N LEU A 240 9.77 -21.58 -1.31
CA LEU A 240 9.15 -20.37 -0.75
C LEU A 240 8.82 -20.52 0.75
N PRO A 241 8.10 -21.56 1.22
CA PRO A 241 7.64 -21.62 2.61
C PRO A 241 8.74 -21.66 3.67
N VAL A 242 9.99 -21.98 3.26
CA VAL A 242 11.15 -22.01 4.15
C VAL A 242 12.05 -20.77 4.02
N LYS A 243 11.63 -19.75 3.24
CA LYS A 243 12.34 -18.47 3.10
C LYS A 243 11.70 -17.39 3.98
N PRO A 244 12.48 -16.41 4.46
CA PRO A 244 11.94 -15.29 5.25
C PRO A 244 10.81 -14.52 4.54
N VAL A 245 10.88 -14.40 3.20
CA VAL A 245 9.87 -13.69 2.40
C VAL A 245 8.47 -14.31 2.48
N PHE A 246 8.34 -15.58 2.88
CA PHE A 246 7.04 -16.24 2.96
C PHE A 246 6.14 -15.62 4.04
N VAL A 247 6.70 -15.28 5.21
CA VAL A 247 5.93 -14.69 6.31
C VAL A 247 5.43 -13.31 5.92
N THR A 248 6.29 -12.47 5.33
CA THR A 248 5.90 -11.13 4.87
C THR A 248 4.92 -11.20 3.70
N PHE A 249 5.10 -12.15 2.77
CA PHE A 249 4.14 -12.40 1.69
C PHE A 249 2.76 -12.80 2.22
N MET A 250 2.68 -13.76 3.14
CA MET A 250 1.40 -14.20 3.70
C MET A 250 0.71 -13.07 4.47
N ALA A 251 1.46 -12.24 5.21
CA ALA A 251 0.92 -11.07 5.90
C ALA A 251 0.36 -10.02 4.91
N GLU A 252 1.11 -9.69 3.85
CA GLU A 252 0.67 -8.72 2.84
C GLU A 252 -0.51 -9.22 1.99
N VAL A 253 -0.51 -10.50 1.62
CA VAL A 253 -1.65 -11.13 0.93
C VAL A 253 -2.87 -11.14 1.84
N ALA A 254 -2.73 -11.54 3.11
CA ALA A 254 -3.84 -11.55 4.04
C ALA A 254 -4.45 -10.15 4.18
N ARG A 255 -3.61 -9.13 4.41
CA ARG A 255 -4.02 -7.72 4.48
C ARG A 255 -4.73 -7.24 3.21
N TYR A 256 -4.20 -7.64 2.04
CA TYR A 256 -4.79 -7.27 0.75
C TYR A 256 -6.12 -7.98 0.47
N LEU A 257 -6.22 -9.27 0.76
CA LEU A 257 -7.38 -10.10 0.44
C LEU A 257 -8.50 -9.97 1.46
N SER A 258 -8.19 -9.71 2.73
CA SER A 258 -9.21 -9.38 3.75
C SER A 258 -9.88 -8.04 3.48
N ASN A 259 -9.35 -7.26 2.53
CA ASN A 259 -9.73 -5.87 2.29
C ASN A 259 -9.58 -5.00 3.55
N GLU A 260 -8.76 -5.46 4.51
CA GLU A 260 -8.28 -4.70 5.66
C GLU A 260 -7.15 -3.79 5.18
N GLN A 261 -7.48 -2.84 4.32
CA GLN A 261 -6.65 -1.65 4.25
C GLN A 261 -6.77 -0.98 5.60
N LEU A 262 -5.77 -1.25 6.45
CA LEU A 262 -5.47 -0.48 7.64
C LEU A 262 -5.64 0.98 7.23
N LEU A 263 -6.74 1.61 7.65
CA LEU A 263 -6.70 3.05 7.77
C LEU A 263 -5.46 3.29 8.62
N VAL A 264 -4.62 4.20 8.17
CA VAL A 264 -3.53 4.67 9.03
C VAL A 264 -4.24 5.24 10.26
N LYS A 265 -4.26 4.46 11.35
CA LYS A 265 -4.95 4.79 12.61
C LYS A 265 -4.27 5.96 13.34
N GLN A 266 -3.26 6.56 12.71
CA GLN A 266 -2.50 7.71 13.13
C GLN A 266 -2.42 8.71 11.96
N GLN A 267 -2.78 9.95 12.23
CA GLN A 267 -2.72 11.06 11.28
C GLN A 267 -2.17 12.31 11.97
N VAL A 268 -1.77 13.27 11.15
CA VAL A 268 -1.26 14.56 11.62
C VAL A 268 -2.36 15.61 11.50
N THR A 269 -2.49 16.48 12.50
CA THR A 269 -3.40 17.63 12.43
C THR A 269 -3.09 18.49 11.21
N GLY A 270 -4.11 18.91 10.47
CA GLY A 270 -3.99 19.63 9.20
C GLY A 270 -3.85 18.72 7.98
N SER A 271 -3.74 17.40 8.14
CA SER A 271 -3.77 16.46 7.02
C SER A 271 -5.19 16.22 6.49
N TYR A 272 -5.27 15.61 5.30
CA TYR A 272 -6.53 15.20 4.70
C TYR A 272 -6.69 13.68 4.77
N LEU A 273 -7.80 13.24 5.33
CA LEU A 273 -8.21 11.84 5.31
C LEU A 273 -8.87 11.53 3.96
N GLN A 274 -8.26 10.62 3.21
CA GLN A 274 -8.80 10.11 1.94
C GLN A 274 -9.58 8.81 2.20
N LEU A 275 -10.90 8.84 2.03
CA LEU A 275 -11.75 7.66 2.26
C LEU A 275 -11.63 6.60 1.14
N SER A 276 -11.27 7.02 -0.07
CA SER A 276 -11.12 6.12 -1.22
C SER A 276 -9.94 5.15 -1.10
N SER A 277 -8.90 5.49 -0.33
CA SER A 277 -7.75 4.62 -0.04
C SER A 277 -7.97 3.71 1.18
N SER A 278 -9.08 3.89 1.91
CA SER A 278 -9.43 3.14 3.11
C SER A 278 -10.54 2.11 2.91
N GLY A 279 -10.71 1.62 1.68
CA GLY A 279 -11.64 0.53 1.37
C GLY A 279 -13.10 0.92 1.22
N GLY A 280 -13.45 2.22 1.24
CA GLY A 280 -14.82 2.69 1.03
C GLY A 280 -14.92 3.96 0.18
N ALA A 281 -15.58 3.89 -0.98
CA ALA A 281 -15.92 5.09 -1.79
C ALA A 281 -16.92 6.03 -1.10
N SER A 282 -17.37 5.70 0.11
CA SER A 282 -18.43 6.35 0.86
C SER A 282 -18.25 6.05 2.35
N GLY A 283 -18.40 7.04 3.23
CA GLY A 283 -18.31 6.87 4.67
C GLY A 283 -18.76 8.09 5.45
N GLN A 284 -19.03 7.91 6.75
CA GLN A 284 -19.27 9.00 7.69
C GLN A 284 -18.01 9.25 8.51
N VAL A 285 -17.66 10.52 8.69
CA VAL A 285 -16.53 10.91 9.56
C VAL A 285 -17.06 11.80 10.67
N VAL A 286 -16.74 11.44 11.91
CA VAL A 286 -17.10 12.19 13.12
C VAL A 286 -15.83 12.73 13.77
N ASP A 287 -15.82 14.02 14.09
CA ASP A 287 -14.70 14.69 14.74
C ASP A 287 -14.59 14.32 16.25
N PRO A 288 -13.49 14.70 16.92
CA PRO A 288 -13.29 14.40 18.34
C PRO A 288 -14.36 14.98 19.28
N ASP A 289 -15.11 16.01 18.84
CA ASP A 289 -16.18 16.65 19.60
C ASP A 289 -17.56 16.00 19.34
N GLY A 290 -17.64 15.02 18.42
CA GLY A 290 -18.88 14.34 18.04
C GLY A 290 -19.63 14.99 16.87
N ASN A 291 -19.06 15.99 16.20
CA ASN A 291 -19.67 16.61 15.02
C ASN A 291 -19.40 15.76 13.78
N THR A 292 -20.42 15.52 12.98
CA THR A 292 -20.27 14.83 11.70
C THR A 292 -19.65 15.78 10.67
N LEU A 293 -18.40 15.51 10.29
CA LEU A 293 -17.69 16.26 9.24
C LEU A 293 -18.12 15.84 7.84
N LEU A 294 -18.58 14.59 7.70
CA LEU A 294 -19.04 14.04 6.45
C LEU A 294 -20.20 13.09 6.69
N SER A 295 -21.33 13.32 6.02
CA SER A 295 -22.51 12.49 6.14
C SER A 295 -22.59 11.45 5.00
N LEU A 296 -23.23 10.32 5.25
CA LEU A 296 -23.44 9.25 4.26
C LEU A 296 -24.16 9.74 2.98
N GLN A 297 -24.90 10.85 3.05
CA GLN A 297 -25.68 11.41 1.94
C GLN A 297 -24.84 12.25 0.96
N ASP A 298 -23.64 12.67 1.37
CA ASP A 298 -22.79 13.58 0.58
C ASP A 298 -21.83 12.84 -0.39
N THR A 299 -21.87 11.51 -0.40
CA THR A 299 -20.86 10.53 -0.91
C THR A 299 -20.62 10.48 -2.43
N THR A 300 -21.00 11.49 -3.19
CA THR A 300 -20.90 11.51 -4.67
C THR A 300 -19.65 12.20 -5.24
N ARG A 301 -18.69 12.62 -4.40
CA ARG A 301 -17.41 13.24 -4.82
C ARG A 301 -16.23 12.59 -4.12
N ASN A 302 -15.01 12.71 -4.64
CA ASN A 302 -13.80 12.41 -3.84
C ASN A 302 -13.83 13.27 -2.57
N GLN A 303 -13.87 12.63 -1.40
CA GLN A 303 -14.07 13.32 -0.12
C GLN A 303 -12.77 13.26 0.68
N ASP A 304 -11.97 14.30 0.51
CA ASP A 304 -10.83 14.59 1.36
C ASP A 304 -11.35 15.33 2.58
N VAL A 305 -11.31 14.68 3.76
CA VAL A 305 -11.77 15.30 5.01
C VAL A 305 -10.58 15.92 5.73
N LEU A 306 -10.60 17.25 5.93
CA LEU A 306 -9.55 17.95 6.67
C LEU A 306 -9.63 17.62 8.17
N LEU A 307 -8.51 17.17 8.74
CA LEU A 307 -8.39 16.80 10.15
C LEU A 307 -7.82 17.99 10.95
N ASN A 308 -8.65 18.96 11.33
CA ASN A 308 -8.19 20.22 11.92
C ASN A 308 -8.05 20.22 13.46
N LYS A 309 -8.47 19.15 14.13
CA LYS A 309 -8.37 18.98 15.58
C LYS A 309 -7.52 17.77 15.93
N SER A 310 -6.76 17.86 17.02
CA SER A 310 -6.15 16.70 17.67
C SER A 310 -7.21 15.89 18.42
N GLY A 311 -7.05 14.57 18.47
CA GLY A 311 -7.97 13.66 19.15
C GLY A 311 -8.35 12.44 18.32
N TYR A 312 -9.46 11.80 18.66
CA TYR A 312 -9.93 10.59 17.99
C TYR A 312 -11.08 10.90 17.04
N TYR A 313 -10.90 10.56 15.76
CA TYR A 313 -11.94 10.62 14.74
C TYR A 313 -12.52 9.23 14.55
N GLN A 314 -13.85 9.16 14.41
CA GLN A 314 -14.54 7.91 14.09
C GLN A 314 -14.91 7.91 12.61
N VAL A 315 -14.46 6.87 11.90
CA VAL A 315 -14.69 6.69 10.47
C VAL A 315 -15.58 5.47 10.29
N PHE A 316 -16.80 5.69 9.79
CA PHE A 316 -17.75 4.62 9.49
C PHE A 316 -17.76 4.38 7.99
N THR A 317 -17.35 3.20 7.57
CA THR A 317 -17.35 2.76 6.17
C THR A 317 -18.22 1.50 6.02
N PRO A 318 -18.56 1.08 4.79
CA PRO A 318 -19.16 -0.24 4.57
C PRO A 318 -18.31 -1.41 5.08
N ALA A 319 -16.99 -1.21 5.21
CA ALA A 319 -16.05 -2.20 5.74
C ALA A 319 -16.04 -2.26 7.29
N GLY A 320 -16.57 -1.25 7.97
CA GLY A 320 -16.62 -1.20 9.43
C GLY A 320 -16.41 0.20 10.01
N GLU A 321 -16.46 0.27 11.35
CA GLU A 321 -16.01 1.43 12.12
C GLU A 321 -14.50 1.32 12.35
N VAL A 322 -13.80 2.42 12.13
CA VAL A 322 -12.36 2.53 12.40
C VAL A 322 -12.07 3.81 13.15
N LEU A 323 -11.23 3.69 14.17
CA LEU A 323 -10.78 4.82 14.95
C LEU A 323 -9.44 5.35 14.43
N VAL A 324 -9.35 6.68 14.23
CA VAL A 324 -8.14 7.36 13.78
C VAL A 324 -7.72 8.36 14.84
N ALA A 325 -6.53 8.18 15.40
CA ALA A 325 -5.89 9.17 16.27
C ALA A 325 -5.19 10.25 15.43
N VAL A 326 -5.45 11.51 15.74
CA VAL A 326 -4.85 12.67 15.08
C VAL A 326 -4.05 13.43 16.12
N ASN A 327 -2.79 13.74 15.80
CA ASN A 327 -1.88 14.47 16.66
C ASN A 327 -1.20 15.62 15.91
N PRO A 328 -0.73 16.68 16.59
CA PRO A 328 0.15 17.68 15.98
C PRO A 328 1.42 17.05 15.37
N ASP A 329 2.04 17.71 14.38
CA ASP A 329 3.34 17.25 13.87
C ASP A 329 4.39 17.44 14.98
N ILE A 330 5.14 16.39 15.30
CA ILE A 330 6.22 16.42 16.30
C ILE A 330 7.25 17.50 15.96
N ARG A 331 7.43 17.83 14.68
CA ARG A 331 8.32 18.91 14.23
C ARG A 331 7.90 20.29 14.71
N GLU A 332 6.64 20.50 15.08
CA GLU A 332 6.17 21.78 15.63
C GLU A 332 6.75 22.05 17.02
N SER A 333 7.12 21.00 17.77
CA SER A 333 7.83 21.13 19.05
C SER A 333 9.35 21.33 18.90
N ASP A 334 9.89 21.40 17.68
CA ASP A 334 11.30 21.75 17.46
C ASP A 334 11.50 23.26 17.59
N LEU A 335 11.94 23.68 18.79
CA LEU A 335 12.25 25.07 19.12
C LEU A 335 13.68 25.48 18.76
N THR A 336 14.40 24.69 17.95
CA THR A 336 15.73 25.09 17.48
C THR A 336 15.65 26.43 16.76
N LEU A 337 16.47 27.38 17.22
CA LEU A 337 16.47 28.72 16.66
C LEU A 337 16.88 28.68 15.19
N MET A 338 16.10 29.37 14.35
CA MET A 338 16.41 29.54 12.94
C MET A 338 17.83 30.11 12.77
N PRO A 339 18.69 29.49 11.93
CA PRO A 339 20.01 30.03 11.64
C PRO A 339 19.92 31.45 11.08
N ALA A 340 20.83 32.34 11.48
CA ALA A 340 20.80 33.75 11.08
C ALA A 340 20.80 33.95 9.55
N GLN A 341 21.50 33.08 8.80
CA GLN A 341 21.49 33.09 7.34
C GLN A 341 20.12 32.73 6.75
N ALA A 342 19.45 31.71 7.30
CA ALA A 342 18.11 31.33 6.87
C ALA A 342 17.09 32.44 7.15
N LEU A 343 17.20 33.10 8.30
CA LEU A 343 16.39 34.27 8.65
C LEU A 343 16.64 35.43 7.66
N GLN A 344 17.90 35.71 7.34
CA GLN A 344 18.26 36.77 6.37
C GLN A 344 17.68 36.46 4.99
N ASN A 345 17.78 35.20 4.54
CA ASN A 345 17.23 34.76 3.25
C ASN A 345 15.70 34.92 3.21
N TRP A 346 15.01 34.51 4.28
CA TRP A 346 13.56 34.68 4.40
C TRP A 346 13.17 36.16 4.43
N GLN A 347 13.88 36.99 5.19
CA GLN A 347 13.64 38.44 5.25
C GLN A 347 13.84 39.10 3.89
N ASN A 348 14.89 38.71 3.15
CA ASN A 348 15.17 39.20 1.80
C ASN A 348 14.07 38.79 0.82
N ALA A 349 13.58 37.54 0.89
CA ALA A 349 12.47 37.06 0.07
C ALA A 349 11.16 37.82 0.34
N VAL A 350 10.79 37.97 1.62
CA VAL A 350 9.56 38.69 2.02
C VAL A 350 9.66 40.18 1.71
N SER A 351 10.84 40.78 1.86
CA SER A 351 11.07 42.20 1.56
C SER A 351 11.13 42.47 0.07
N GLY A 352 11.70 41.56 -0.73
CA GLY A 352 11.72 41.63 -2.20
C GLY A 352 10.33 41.52 -2.83
N THR A 353 9.34 41.00 -2.09
CA THR A 353 7.95 40.92 -2.54
C THR A 353 7.15 42.21 -2.29
N ARG A 354 7.71 43.22 -1.57
CA ARG A 354 7.04 44.50 -1.30
C ARG A 354 7.34 45.62 -2.30
N THR A 355 8.13 45.38 -3.34
CA THR A 355 8.43 46.40 -4.37
C THR A 355 7.94 45.93 -5.75
N GLY A 356 6.62 45.98 -5.93
CA GLY A 356 6.00 46.25 -7.23
C GLY A 356 6.04 47.76 -7.54
N PRO A 357 5.97 48.17 -8.83
CA PRO A 357 6.93 49.10 -9.40
C PRO A 357 6.59 50.58 -9.14
N ALA A 358 7.55 51.31 -8.58
CA ALA A 358 7.66 52.75 -8.73
C ALA A 358 9.01 53.08 -9.39
N VAL A 359 8.93 53.22 -10.71
CA VAL A 359 9.72 54.07 -11.63
C VAL A 359 10.82 54.95 -10.99
N THR A 360 12.02 54.80 -11.57
CA THR A 360 13.18 55.74 -11.64
C THR A 360 13.86 56.16 -10.33
N ASP A 361 15.11 55.73 -10.10
CA ASP A 361 16.30 56.40 -10.66
C ASP A 361 17.55 55.51 -10.48
N PHE A 362 18.44 55.52 -11.46
CA PHE A 362 19.59 54.62 -11.57
C PHE A 362 20.86 55.42 -11.26
N SER A 363 21.48 55.17 -10.12
CA SER A 363 22.88 55.56 -9.84
C SER A 363 23.44 54.65 -8.75
N ALA A 364 23.96 53.50 -9.17
CA ALA A 364 24.82 52.65 -8.37
C ALA A 364 26.27 52.87 -8.83
N THR A 365 27.09 53.45 -7.95
CA THR A 365 28.55 53.34 -8.02
C THR A 365 29.00 52.52 -6.82
N ASP A 366 29.79 51.50 -7.16
CA ASP A 366 30.66 50.69 -6.31
C ASP A 366 30.03 49.79 -5.25
N SER A 367 30.00 48.50 -5.57
CA SER A 367 30.66 47.51 -4.71
C SER A 367 31.17 46.34 -5.55
N SER A 368 32.49 46.26 -5.60
CA SER A 368 33.30 45.20 -6.16
C SER A 368 33.11 43.90 -5.37
N ALA A 369 32.90 42.83 -6.12
CA ALA A 369 32.77 41.46 -5.67
C ALA A 369 34.14 40.84 -5.29
N THR A 370 34.14 39.89 -4.35
CA THR A 370 35.03 38.71 -4.40
C THR A 370 34.32 37.50 -3.78
N GLY A 371 33.70 36.69 -4.65
CA GLY A 371 33.94 35.24 -4.73
C GLY A 371 33.27 34.28 -3.72
N SER A 372 32.09 33.78 -4.07
CA SER A 372 31.78 32.34 -4.02
C SER A 372 30.66 32.03 -5.01
N ALA A 373 31.03 31.31 -6.07
CA ALA A 373 30.20 31.01 -7.23
C ALA A 373 29.08 30.03 -6.88
N GLU A 374 27.84 30.49 -6.91
CA GLU A 374 26.70 29.64 -7.27
C GLU A 374 26.76 29.37 -8.78
N PRO A 375 26.47 28.14 -9.23
CA PRO A 375 26.30 27.88 -10.65
C PRO A 375 25.12 28.71 -11.14
N GLU A 376 25.42 29.69 -12.00
CA GLU A 376 24.43 30.45 -12.75
C GLU A 376 23.56 29.43 -13.50
N GLU A 377 22.32 29.21 -13.05
CA GLU A 377 21.34 28.45 -13.81
C GLU A 377 21.21 29.13 -15.15
N ILE A 378 21.85 28.54 -16.16
CA ILE A 378 21.79 29.02 -17.52
C ILE A 378 20.32 28.93 -17.89
N ASP A 379 19.70 30.09 -18.05
CA ASP A 379 18.27 30.27 -18.31
C ASP A 379 17.97 29.80 -19.76
N LEU A 380 18.08 28.48 -19.98
CA LEU A 380 18.09 27.79 -21.29
C LEU A 380 16.84 28.12 -22.13
N TRP A 381 15.75 28.50 -21.49
CA TRP A 381 14.52 28.95 -22.16
C TRP A 381 14.74 30.22 -23.00
N ARG A 382 15.64 31.12 -22.60
CA ARG A 382 15.99 32.32 -23.37
C ARG A 382 16.69 31.95 -24.67
N ILE A 383 17.58 30.97 -24.63
CA ILE A 383 18.24 30.41 -25.81
C ILE A 383 17.20 29.71 -26.68
N GLY A 384 16.28 28.95 -26.09
CA GLY A 384 15.16 28.33 -26.79
C GLY A 384 14.26 29.34 -27.51
N LEU A 385 13.94 30.47 -26.89
CA LEU A 385 13.14 31.54 -27.49
C LEU A 385 13.84 32.20 -28.69
N ILE A 386 15.14 32.49 -28.56
CA ILE A 386 15.92 33.05 -29.67
C ILE A 386 15.94 32.06 -30.85
N LEU A 387 16.10 30.76 -30.56
CA LEU A 387 16.11 29.72 -31.59
C LEU A 387 14.74 29.57 -32.27
N LEU A 388 13.65 29.68 -31.50
CA LEU A 388 12.29 29.66 -32.04
C LEU A 388 11.99 30.88 -32.92
N VAL A 389 12.45 32.07 -32.53
CA VAL A 389 12.34 33.29 -33.35
C VAL A 389 13.14 33.16 -34.65
N LEU A 390 14.36 32.62 -34.58
CA LEU A 390 15.16 32.35 -35.78
C LEU A 390 14.49 31.33 -36.70
N LEU A 391 13.87 30.29 -36.14
CA LEU A 391 13.15 29.28 -36.92
C LEU A 391 11.91 29.87 -37.59
N ALA A 392 11.15 30.72 -36.89
CA ALA A 392 10.01 31.43 -37.47
C ALA A 392 10.41 32.42 -38.58
N LEU A 393 11.55 33.11 -38.41
CA LEU A 393 12.10 33.96 -39.47
C LEU A 393 12.59 33.15 -40.67
N ALA A 394 13.25 32.01 -40.43
CA ALA A 394 13.69 31.11 -41.48
C ALA A 394 12.49 30.53 -42.26
N GLU A 395 11.43 30.11 -41.58
CA GLU A 395 10.17 29.69 -42.22
C GLU A 395 9.52 30.83 -43.00
N SER A 396 9.48 32.05 -42.47
CA SER A 396 8.90 33.19 -43.18
C SER A 396 9.69 33.52 -44.46
N LEU A 397 11.02 33.48 -44.39
CA LEU A 397 11.89 33.70 -45.55
C LEU A 397 11.81 32.57 -46.58
N LEU A 398 11.75 31.30 -46.13
CA LEU A 398 11.57 30.14 -47.01
C LEU A 398 10.17 30.13 -47.64
N GLY A 399 9.13 30.44 -46.87
CA GLY A 399 7.75 30.55 -47.33
C GLY A 399 7.57 31.66 -48.37
N ASN A 400 8.21 32.81 -48.18
CA ASN A 400 8.18 33.90 -49.16
C ASN A 400 8.95 33.58 -50.46
N ARG A 401 9.89 32.62 -50.42
CA ARG A 401 10.66 32.19 -51.60
C ARG A 401 9.92 31.16 -52.46
N TYR A 402 8.91 30.47 -51.91
CA TYR A 402 8.09 29.48 -52.62
C TYR A 402 6.72 30.00 -53.10
N LEU A 403 6.39 31.28 -52.85
CA LEU A 403 5.13 31.91 -53.29
C LEU A 403 5.20 32.67 -54.62
N ASN A 404 6.27 32.50 -55.41
CA ASN A 404 6.33 32.99 -56.80
C ASN A 404 6.02 31.87 -57.81
N TYR A 405 4.76 31.43 -57.85
CA TYR A 405 4.21 30.81 -59.05
C TYR A 405 3.40 31.85 -59.82
N LYS A 406 3.97 32.24 -60.98
CA LYS A 406 3.33 33.07 -62.00
C LYS A 406 1.95 32.51 -62.36
N THR A 407 0.92 33.28 -62.05
CA THR A 407 -0.36 33.27 -62.79
C THR A 407 -0.07 33.57 -64.26
N GLY A 408 -0.55 32.69 -65.15
CA GLY A 408 -0.40 32.85 -66.59
C GLY A 408 -1.23 34.00 -67.18
N THR A 409 -1.01 34.27 -68.46
CA THR A 409 -2.06 34.72 -69.39
C THR A 409 -1.57 34.60 -70.84
N VAL A 410 -2.46 33.98 -71.64
CA VAL A 410 -2.67 34.05 -73.10
C VAL A 410 -1.60 33.45 -74.02
#